data_AF-A0A1G8MCZ7-F1
#
_entry.id   AF-A0A1G8MCZ7-F1
#
_cell.length_a   1.000
_cell.length_b   1.000
_cell.length_c   1.000
_cell.angle_alpha   90.00
_cell.angle_beta   90.00
_cell.angle_gamma   90.00
#
_symmetry.space_group_name_H-M   'P 1'
#
loop_
_entity.id
_entity.type
_entity.pdbx_description
1 polymer ?
#
loop_
_entity_poly.entity_id
_entity_poly.type
_entity_poly.pdbx_seq_one_letter_code
_entity_poly.pdbx_strand_id
1 'polypeptide(L)'
;MSKAVSQASTSTPGERAWALFQVMQDKNLIPEGYLESLTDLMANQFDPANGARVVAKAWVDPAYRALLLRDGTAACAEFGYTGPQGEYIVALEDTPTLKNVIVCSLCSCTNWPVLGLPPEWYKSFEFRARLVREGRTVLRELGTELPEGMTIKVWDTSAESRYLVLPMRPEGTEHLSEQDLQALVTKDVLIGVALPGKP
;
A
#
# COMPACT_ATOMS: atom_id res chain seq x y z
N MET A 1 -18.22 -49.00 14.87
CA MET A 1 -17.67 -48.04 15.86
C MET A 1 -17.58 -46.68 15.18
N SER A 2 -18.52 -45.78 15.49
CA SER A 2 -18.53 -44.42 14.95
C SER A 2 -17.40 -43.63 15.62
N LYS A 3 -16.44 -43.13 14.83
CA LYS A 3 -15.43 -42.19 15.34
C LYS A 3 -16.17 -40.89 15.67
N ALA A 4 -16.20 -40.53 16.96
CA ALA A 4 -16.70 -39.24 17.40
C ALA A 4 -15.96 -38.15 16.61
N VAL A 5 -16.71 -37.37 15.84
CA VAL A 5 -16.22 -36.11 15.28
C VAL A 5 -15.86 -35.25 16.49
N SER A 6 -14.57 -34.95 16.64
CA SER A 6 -14.06 -33.99 17.63
C SER A 6 -14.94 -32.75 17.56
N GLN A 7 -15.70 -32.45 18.63
CA GLN A 7 -16.42 -31.18 18.73
C GLN A 7 -15.41 -30.06 18.51
N ALA A 8 -15.64 -29.23 17.50
CA ALA A 8 -14.79 -28.10 17.21
C ALA A 8 -14.77 -27.19 18.46
N SER A 9 -13.58 -26.83 18.91
CA SER A 9 -13.38 -25.91 20.04
C SER A 9 -14.18 -24.61 19.83
N THR A 10 -14.94 -24.21 20.85
CA THR A 10 -15.89 -23.10 20.85
C THR A 10 -15.26 -21.72 21.05
N SER A 11 -13.92 -21.60 21.08
CA SER A 11 -13.23 -20.33 21.35
C SER A 11 -13.26 -19.38 20.14
N THR A 12 -13.55 -18.11 20.39
CA THR A 12 -13.48 -17.00 19.44
C THR A 12 -12.05 -16.74 18.94
N PRO A 13 -11.86 -16.05 17.80
CA PRO A 13 -10.53 -15.60 17.37
C PRO A 13 -9.81 -14.73 18.41
N GLY A 14 -10.54 -13.87 19.12
CA GLY A 14 -9.98 -12.99 20.15
C GLY A 14 -9.44 -13.78 21.35
N GLU A 15 -10.20 -14.76 21.84
CA GLU A 15 -9.75 -15.64 22.94
C GLU A 15 -8.49 -16.42 22.55
N ARG A 16 -8.43 -16.93 21.31
CA ARG A 16 -7.26 -17.66 20.81
C ARG A 16 -6.04 -16.74 20.64
N ALA A 17 -6.23 -15.51 20.17
CA ALA A 17 -5.15 -14.53 20.06
C ALA A 17 -4.56 -14.16 21.42
N TRP A 18 -5.42 -13.90 22.42
CA TRP A 18 -4.98 -13.63 23.79
C TRP A 18 -4.31 -14.84 24.46
N ALA A 19 -4.84 -16.04 24.27
CA ALA A 19 -4.21 -17.26 24.78
C ALA A 19 -2.81 -17.47 24.20
N LEU A 20 -2.61 -17.21 22.89
CA LEU A 20 -1.30 -17.25 22.25
C LEU A 20 -0.35 -16.22 22.85
N PHE A 21 -0.81 -14.98 23.02
CA PHE A 21 -0.04 -13.91 23.64
C PHE A 21 0.43 -14.30 25.05
N GLN A 22 -0.47 -14.81 25.90
CA GLN A 22 -0.15 -15.25 27.25
C GLN A 22 0.92 -16.34 27.26
N VAL A 23 0.78 -17.38 26.42
CA VAL A 23 1.79 -18.46 26.33
C VAL A 23 3.16 -17.94 25.89
N MET A 24 3.21 -16.97 24.97
CA MET A 24 4.46 -16.37 24.51
C MET A 24 5.09 -15.49 25.60
N GLN A 25 4.28 -14.75 26.36
CA GLN A 25 4.71 -13.91 27.47
C GLN A 25 5.25 -14.76 28.63
N ASP A 26 4.52 -15.80 29.07
CA ASP A 26 4.94 -16.72 30.14
C ASP A 26 6.27 -17.43 29.83
N LYS A 27 6.55 -17.64 28.54
CA LYS A 27 7.80 -18.23 28.05
C LYS A 27 8.92 -17.20 27.86
N ASN A 28 8.70 -15.93 28.20
CA ASN A 28 9.62 -14.82 27.98
C ASN A 28 10.07 -14.67 26.51
N LEU A 29 9.17 -14.95 25.56
CA LEU A 29 9.43 -14.85 24.11
C LEU A 29 9.04 -13.48 23.53
N ILE A 30 8.38 -12.64 24.32
CA ILE A 30 8.01 -11.28 23.95
C ILE A 30 8.72 -10.33 24.93
N PRO A 31 9.70 -9.54 24.48
CA PRO A 31 10.31 -8.52 25.32
C PRO A 31 9.29 -7.50 25.81
N GLU A 32 9.55 -6.90 26.97
CA GLU A 32 8.74 -5.80 27.50
C GLU A 32 8.71 -4.63 26.50
N GLY A 33 7.53 -4.04 26.28
CA GLY A 33 7.36 -2.90 25.36
C GLY A 33 7.38 -3.26 23.87
N TYR A 34 7.58 -4.52 23.50
CA TYR A 34 7.74 -4.92 22.09
C TYR A 34 6.47 -4.70 21.27
N LEU A 35 5.30 -5.13 21.78
CA LEU A 35 4.03 -4.99 21.06
C LEU A 35 3.55 -3.55 21.02
N GLU A 36 3.81 -2.78 22.07
CA GLU A 36 3.49 -1.36 22.16
C GLU A 36 4.27 -0.59 21.09
N SER A 37 5.57 -0.87 20.96
CA SER A 37 6.44 -0.26 19.96
C SER A 37 6.01 -0.62 18.53
N LEU A 38 5.66 -1.89 18.28
CA LEU A 38 5.14 -2.32 16.98
C LEU A 38 3.77 -1.69 16.66
N THR A 39 2.90 -1.56 17.67
CA THR A 39 1.59 -0.94 17.51
C THR A 39 1.74 0.54 17.14
N ASP A 40 2.62 1.28 17.81
CA ASP A 40 2.90 2.68 17.48
C ASP A 40 3.44 2.82 16.05
N LEU A 41 4.43 2.00 15.68
CA LEU A 41 5.00 2.00 14.33
C LEU A 41 3.91 1.78 13.26
N MET A 42 3.07 0.75 13.45
CA MET A 42 2.03 0.38 12.49
C MET A 42 0.85 1.35 12.45
N ALA A 43 0.47 1.93 13.59
CA ALA A 43 -0.72 2.79 13.69
C ALA A 43 -0.43 4.27 13.41
N ASN A 44 0.78 4.74 13.72
CA ASN A 44 1.10 6.17 13.72
C ASN A 44 2.23 6.57 12.77
N GLN A 45 3.16 5.66 12.42
CA GLN A 45 4.32 6.01 11.58
C GLN A 45 4.17 5.54 10.13
N PHE A 46 3.53 4.39 9.92
CA PHE A 46 3.22 3.87 8.58
C PHE A 46 1.96 4.53 8.02
N ASP A 47 2.13 5.66 7.34
CA ASP A 47 1.06 6.56 6.90
C ASP A 47 1.10 6.82 5.37
N PRO A 48 -0.02 6.72 4.64
CA PRO A 48 -0.14 7.19 3.25
C PRO A 48 0.35 8.62 2.99
N ALA A 49 0.31 9.51 3.98
CA ALA A 49 0.83 10.88 3.88
C ALA A 49 2.33 10.92 3.54
N ASN A 50 3.09 9.89 3.95
CA ASN A 50 4.50 9.74 3.57
C ASN A 50 4.64 9.56 2.04
N GLY A 51 3.83 8.69 1.45
CA GLY A 51 3.77 8.50 0.00
C GLY A 51 3.23 9.72 -0.75
N ALA A 52 2.25 10.42 -0.18
CA ALA A 52 1.75 11.67 -0.73
C ALA A 52 2.85 12.74 -0.84
N ARG A 53 3.70 12.86 0.19
CA ARG A 53 4.88 13.72 0.18
C ARG A 53 5.90 13.33 -0.88
N VAL A 54 6.19 12.04 -1.02
CA VAL A 54 7.07 11.51 -2.08
C VAL A 54 6.57 11.89 -3.47
N VAL A 55 5.27 11.73 -3.74
CA VAL A 55 4.65 12.09 -5.02
C VAL A 55 4.67 13.61 -5.25
N ALA A 56 4.26 14.41 -4.26
CA ALA A 56 4.22 15.86 -4.39
C ALA A 56 5.60 16.46 -4.66
N LYS A 57 6.66 15.99 -3.97
CA LYS A 57 8.03 16.40 -4.28
C LYS A 57 8.42 16.04 -5.72
N ALA A 58 8.10 14.82 -6.18
CA ALA A 58 8.39 14.41 -7.56
C ALA A 58 7.61 15.20 -8.62
N TRP A 59 6.48 15.82 -8.28
CA TRP A 59 5.73 16.70 -9.17
C TRP A 59 6.31 18.11 -9.31
N VAL A 60 7.09 18.58 -8.34
CA VAL A 60 7.67 19.95 -8.33
C VAL A 60 9.19 19.96 -8.51
N ASP A 61 9.87 18.83 -8.31
CA ASP A 61 11.31 18.69 -8.37
C ASP A 61 11.70 17.61 -9.41
N PRO A 62 12.08 18.00 -10.64
CA PRO A 62 12.46 17.06 -11.69
C PRO A 62 13.68 16.20 -11.34
N ALA A 63 14.61 16.70 -10.52
CA ALA A 63 15.79 15.94 -10.11
C ALA A 63 15.40 14.84 -9.12
N TYR A 64 14.55 15.16 -8.15
CA TYR A 64 13.99 14.16 -7.25
C TYR A 64 13.11 13.15 -7.98
N ARG A 65 12.30 13.57 -8.96
CA ARG A 65 11.53 12.64 -9.81
C ARG A 65 12.45 11.64 -10.50
N ALA A 66 13.54 12.10 -11.10
CA ALA A 66 14.51 11.24 -11.76
C ALA A 66 15.16 10.26 -10.79
N LEU A 67 15.44 10.70 -9.55
CA LEU A 67 15.91 9.80 -8.48
C LEU A 67 14.86 8.75 -8.14
N LEU A 68 13.62 9.15 -7.84
CA LEU A 68 12.52 8.27 -7.46
C LEU A 68 12.26 7.15 -8.48
N LEU A 69 12.33 7.47 -9.77
CA LEU A 69 12.11 6.49 -10.84
C LEU A 69 13.31 5.56 -11.06
N ARG A 70 14.53 6.01 -10.75
CA ARG A 70 15.75 5.20 -10.88
C ARG A 70 15.99 4.32 -9.64
N ASP A 71 15.76 4.88 -8.46
CA ASP A 71 16.05 4.28 -7.15
C ASP A 71 15.03 4.80 -6.12
N GLY A 72 13.89 4.13 -6.06
CA GLY A 72 12.80 4.50 -5.16
C GLY A 72 13.19 4.37 -3.69
N THR A 73 14.06 3.41 -3.35
CA THR A 73 14.56 3.23 -1.99
C THR A 73 15.37 4.46 -1.56
N ALA A 74 16.31 4.92 -2.38
CA ALA A 74 17.11 6.11 -2.08
C ALA A 74 16.25 7.38 -1.97
N ALA A 75 15.27 7.55 -2.86
CA ALA A 75 14.36 8.69 -2.80
C ALA A 75 13.54 8.71 -1.50
N CYS A 76 12.93 7.58 -1.12
CA CYS A 76 12.18 7.47 0.13
C CYS A 76 13.08 7.61 1.37
N ALA A 77 14.35 7.19 1.29
CA ALA A 77 15.32 7.35 2.37
C ALA A 77 15.67 8.82 2.69
N GLU A 78 15.56 9.76 1.74
CA GLU A 78 15.75 11.20 2.00
C GLU A 78 14.79 11.73 3.08
N PHE A 79 13.65 11.07 3.25
CA PHE A 79 12.64 11.40 4.25
C PHE A 79 12.61 10.44 5.45
N GLY A 80 13.48 9.43 5.47
CA GLY A 80 13.43 8.37 6.47
C GLY A 80 12.30 7.34 6.24
N TYR A 81 11.70 7.28 5.05
CA TYR A 81 10.59 6.37 4.73
C TYR A 81 11.07 5.02 4.21
N THR A 82 11.90 4.34 5.00
CA THR A 82 12.35 2.97 4.74
C THR A 82 12.10 2.11 5.97
N GLY A 83 12.11 0.79 5.82
CA GLY A 83 11.90 -0.13 6.93
C GLY A 83 11.13 -1.38 6.52
N PRO A 84 10.50 -2.07 7.49
CA PRO A 84 9.74 -3.30 7.24
C PRO A 84 8.79 -3.17 6.06
N GLN A 85 8.90 -4.08 5.09
CA GLN A 85 8.07 -4.07 3.88
C GLN A 85 8.23 -2.80 3.02
N GLY A 86 9.41 -2.20 3.05
CA GLY A 86 9.80 -1.04 2.24
C GLY A 86 11.32 -0.96 2.07
N GLU A 87 12.01 -2.11 2.11
CA GLU A 87 13.46 -2.21 1.99
C GLU A 87 13.94 -2.10 0.53
N TYR A 88 13.07 -2.45 -0.42
CA TYR A 88 13.32 -2.32 -1.85
C TYR A 88 12.11 -1.69 -2.56
N ILE A 89 12.18 -0.38 -2.79
CA ILE A 89 11.06 0.42 -3.28
C ILE A 89 11.20 0.71 -4.77
N VAL A 90 10.11 0.52 -5.51
CA VAL A 90 10.02 0.83 -6.93
C VAL A 90 8.82 1.74 -7.19
N ALA A 91 9.07 2.94 -7.73
CA ALA A 91 8.03 3.85 -8.16
C ALA A 91 7.54 3.50 -9.58
N LEU A 92 6.22 3.50 -9.76
CA LEU A 92 5.56 3.13 -11.01
C LEU A 92 4.91 4.36 -11.63
N GLU A 93 5.51 4.90 -12.69
CA GLU A 93 5.06 6.13 -13.33
C GLU A 93 3.83 5.92 -14.22
N ASP A 94 2.75 6.63 -13.91
CA ASP A 94 1.60 6.78 -14.80
C ASP A 94 1.90 7.80 -15.91
N THR A 95 1.32 7.56 -17.09
CA THR A 95 1.45 8.44 -18.26
C THR A 95 0.09 8.62 -18.94
N PRO A 96 -0.06 9.52 -19.95
CA PRO A 96 -1.33 9.72 -20.63
C PRO A 96 -1.92 8.44 -21.26
N THR A 97 -1.10 7.42 -21.50
CA THR A 97 -1.51 6.15 -22.11
C THR A 97 -1.33 4.94 -21.20
N LEU A 98 -0.86 5.12 -19.95
CA LEU A 98 -0.56 4.03 -19.02
C LEU A 98 -1.03 4.35 -17.59
N LYS A 99 -1.86 3.47 -17.04
CA LYS A 99 -2.21 3.43 -15.62
C LYS A 99 -1.59 2.21 -14.96
N ASN A 100 -0.80 2.40 -13.92
CA ASN A 100 -0.30 1.34 -13.06
C ASN A 100 -1.27 1.12 -11.90
N VAL A 101 -1.42 -0.14 -11.48
CA VAL A 101 -2.17 -0.54 -10.29
C VAL A 101 -1.47 -1.70 -9.60
N ILE A 102 -1.46 -1.71 -8.28
CA ILE A 102 -0.70 -2.66 -7.46
C ILE A 102 -1.65 -3.67 -6.80
N VAL A 103 -1.24 -4.94 -6.76
CA VAL A 103 -1.90 -6.01 -5.99
C VAL A 103 -0.86 -6.95 -5.41
N CYS A 104 -1.27 -7.76 -4.44
CA CYS A 104 -0.57 -8.97 -4.04
C CYS A 104 -1.56 -10.12 -4.13
N SER A 105 -1.59 -10.83 -5.25
CA SER A 105 -2.60 -11.87 -5.50
C SER A 105 -2.51 -13.01 -4.47
N LEU A 106 -1.29 -13.30 -3.99
CA LEU A 106 -1.00 -14.41 -3.08
C LEU A 106 -1.31 -14.10 -1.62
N CYS A 107 -1.23 -12.85 -1.18
CA CYS A 107 -1.51 -12.48 0.21
C CYS A 107 -1.90 -11.00 0.37
N SER A 108 -0.94 -10.14 0.71
CA SER A 108 -1.19 -8.74 1.07
C SER A 108 0.05 -7.83 1.06
N CYS A 109 1.14 -8.23 0.39
CA CYS A 109 2.38 -7.45 0.34
C CYS A 109 2.10 -5.99 -0.09
N THR A 110 2.57 -5.01 0.69
CA THR A 110 2.32 -3.58 0.47
C THR A 110 3.51 -2.78 1.00
N ASN A 111 3.80 -1.63 0.40
CA ASN A 111 4.88 -0.75 0.84
C ASN A 111 4.51 0.00 2.13
N TRP A 112 4.71 -0.60 3.30
CA TRP A 112 4.20 -0.06 4.56
C TRP A 112 4.72 1.34 4.93
N PRO A 113 6.02 1.67 4.77
CA PRO A 113 6.53 2.98 5.17
C PRO A 113 5.86 4.16 4.46
N VAL A 114 5.39 3.99 3.22
CA VAL A 114 4.80 5.07 2.43
C VAL A 114 3.31 4.91 2.09
N LEU A 115 2.74 3.71 2.18
CA LEU A 115 1.31 3.47 1.97
C LEU A 115 0.55 3.15 3.26
N GLY A 116 1.24 2.87 4.37
CA GLY A 116 0.62 2.29 5.56
C GLY A 116 0.17 0.83 5.37
N LEU A 117 -0.40 0.23 6.42
CA LEU A 117 -0.93 -1.14 6.35
C LEU A 117 -2.06 -1.27 5.32
N PRO A 118 -2.16 -2.38 4.57
CA PRO A 118 -3.16 -2.52 3.51
C PRO A 118 -4.59 -2.51 4.07
N PRO A 119 -5.53 -1.81 3.39
CA PRO A 119 -6.93 -1.77 3.79
C PRO A 119 -7.57 -3.14 3.57
N GLU A 120 -8.73 -3.37 4.18
CA GLU A 120 -9.38 -4.69 4.13
C GLU A 120 -9.71 -5.14 2.70
N TRP A 121 -10.20 -4.21 1.87
CA TRP A 121 -10.53 -4.50 0.48
C TRP A 121 -9.31 -4.96 -0.35
N TYR A 122 -8.11 -4.47 -0.04
CA TYR A 122 -6.89 -4.87 -0.77
C TYR A 122 -6.53 -6.33 -0.51
N LYS A 123 -6.80 -6.79 0.72
CA LYS A 123 -6.53 -8.16 1.18
C LYS A 123 -7.63 -9.15 0.78
N SER A 124 -8.77 -8.64 0.31
CA SER A 124 -9.96 -9.42 0.00
C SER A 124 -9.73 -10.36 -1.19
N PHE A 125 -10.50 -11.45 -1.22
CA PHE A 125 -10.41 -12.41 -2.32
C PHE A 125 -10.85 -11.80 -3.65
N GLU A 126 -11.85 -10.92 -3.62
CA GLU A 126 -12.39 -10.24 -4.78
C GLU A 126 -11.33 -9.40 -5.46
N PHE A 127 -10.65 -8.52 -4.72
CA PHE A 127 -9.62 -7.66 -5.29
C PHE A 127 -8.45 -8.48 -5.83
N ARG A 128 -7.94 -9.42 -5.02
CA ARG A 128 -6.77 -10.25 -5.35
C ARG A 128 -6.97 -11.19 -6.53
N ALA A 129 -8.17 -11.76 -6.68
CA ALA A 129 -8.47 -12.69 -7.77
C ALA A 129 -8.84 -11.95 -9.07
N ARG A 130 -9.52 -10.80 -8.98
CA ARG A 130 -10.09 -10.13 -10.14
C ARG A 130 -9.14 -9.14 -10.78
N LEU A 131 -8.37 -8.37 -10.00
CA LEU A 131 -7.60 -7.24 -10.54
C LEU A 131 -6.63 -7.66 -11.65
N VAL A 132 -5.94 -8.78 -11.47
CA VAL A 132 -4.96 -9.31 -12.45
C VAL A 132 -5.63 -9.70 -13.78
N ARG A 133 -6.90 -10.13 -13.75
CA ARG A 133 -7.63 -10.63 -14.92
C ARG A 133 -8.47 -9.56 -15.61
N GLU A 134 -9.11 -8.71 -14.83
CA GLU A 134 -10.12 -7.76 -15.30
C GLU A 134 -9.97 -6.38 -14.65
N GLY A 135 -8.72 -5.89 -14.55
CA GLY A 135 -8.38 -4.64 -13.88
C GLY A 135 -9.23 -3.43 -14.28
N ARG A 136 -9.59 -3.28 -15.56
CA ARG A 136 -10.49 -2.21 -16.01
C ARG A 136 -11.86 -2.27 -15.35
N THR A 137 -12.45 -3.46 -15.26
CA THR A 137 -13.76 -3.66 -14.64
C THR A 137 -13.70 -3.35 -13.16
N VAL A 138 -12.68 -3.85 -12.46
CA VAL A 138 -12.47 -3.60 -11.03
C VAL A 138 -12.29 -2.12 -10.74
N LEU A 139 -11.45 -1.40 -11.51
CA LEU A 139 -11.26 0.04 -11.33
C LEU A 139 -12.56 0.83 -11.51
N ARG A 140 -13.37 0.49 -12.52
CA ARG A 140 -14.67 1.13 -12.74
C ARG A 140 -15.64 0.88 -11.57
N GLU A 141 -15.68 -0.33 -11.03
CA GLU A 141 -16.51 -0.65 -9.85
C GLU A 141 -16.06 0.09 -8.59
N LEU A 142 -14.77 0.40 -8.48
CA LEU A 142 -14.20 1.25 -7.42
C LEU A 142 -14.39 2.76 -7.70
N GLY A 143 -15.02 3.14 -8.81
CA GLY A 143 -15.34 4.53 -9.16
C GLY A 143 -14.31 5.22 -10.06
N THR A 144 -13.32 4.49 -10.59
CA THR A 144 -12.28 5.03 -11.48
C THR A 144 -12.51 4.57 -12.91
N GLU A 145 -13.12 5.46 -13.71
CA GLU A 145 -13.23 5.26 -15.15
C GLU A 145 -11.98 5.78 -15.87
N LEU A 146 -11.42 4.93 -16.73
CA LEU A 146 -10.24 5.25 -17.55
C LEU A 146 -10.62 5.27 -19.04
N PRO A 147 -9.97 6.11 -19.86
CA PRO A 147 -10.15 6.10 -21.31
C PRO A 147 -9.98 4.69 -21.90
N GLU A 148 -10.77 4.36 -22.93
CA GLU A 148 -10.80 3.03 -23.53
C GLU A 148 -9.42 2.58 -24.04
N GLY A 149 -8.66 3.49 -24.65
CA GLY A 149 -7.31 3.23 -25.18
C GLY A 149 -6.18 3.24 -24.16
N MET A 150 -6.45 3.55 -22.88
CA MET A 150 -5.41 3.58 -21.85
C MET A 150 -4.99 2.16 -21.47
N THR A 151 -3.69 1.87 -21.46
CA THR A 151 -3.17 0.59 -20.98
C THR A 151 -3.24 0.54 -19.46
N ILE A 152 -3.74 -0.55 -18.89
CA ILE A 152 -3.70 -0.80 -17.45
C ILE A 152 -2.65 -1.87 -17.18
N LYS A 153 -1.61 -1.51 -16.43
CA LYS A 153 -0.55 -2.43 -16.03
C LYS A 153 -0.71 -2.80 -14.56
N VAL A 154 -1.08 -4.05 -14.34
CA VAL A 154 -1.20 -4.62 -12.99
C VAL A 154 0.15 -5.14 -12.55
N TRP A 155 0.59 -4.71 -11.38
CA TRP A 155 1.82 -5.16 -10.74
C TRP A 155 1.47 -6.09 -9.59
N ASP A 156 1.75 -7.38 -9.77
CA ASP A 156 1.60 -8.37 -8.71
C ASP A 156 2.86 -8.42 -7.85
N THR A 157 2.69 -8.13 -6.56
CA THR A 157 3.76 -8.04 -5.56
C THR A 157 4.10 -9.44 -5.08
N SER A 158 4.76 -10.20 -5.94
CA SER A 158 5.07 -11.63 -5.77
C SER A 158 6.47 -11.92 -5.19
N ALA A 159 7.28 -10.88 -5.00
CA ALA A 159 8.64 -10.95 -4.46
C ALA A 159 8.88 -9.78 -3.48
N GLU A 160 10.15 -9.38 -3.28
CA GLU A 160 10.51 -8.37 -2.28
C GLU A 160 10.43 -6.92 -2.75
N SER A 161 10.16 -6.68 -4.04
CA SER A 161 9.84 -5.32 -4.49
C SER A 161 8.57 -4.81 -3.83
N ARG A 162 8.60 -3.55 -3.39
CA ARG A 162 7.46 -2.85 -2.80
C ARG A 162 7.16 -1.62 -3.63
N TYR A 163 5.96 -1.58 -4.19
CA TYR A 163 5.61 -0.58 -5.19
C TYR A 163 4.89 0.62 -4.58
N LEU A 164 5.05 1.79 -5.21
CA LEU A 164 4.13 2.92 -5.09
C LEU A 164 3.84 3.47 -6.49
N VAL A 165 2.61 3.91 -6.76
CA VAL A 165 2.28 4.58 -8.02
C VAL A 165 2.69 6.05 -7.93
N LEU A 166 3.44 6.52 -8.93
CA LEU A 166 3.64 7.95 -9.20
C LEU A 166 2.57 8.39 -10.22
N PRO A 167 1.44 8.95 -9.77
CA PRO A 167 0.38 9.40 -10.66
C PRO A 167 0.82 10.61 -11.50
N MET A 168 0.10 10.87 -12.60
CA MET A 168 0.20 12.15 -13.30
C MET A 168 -0.30 13.29 -12.42
N ARG A 169 0.39 14.43 -12.44
CA ARG A 169 -0.06 15.66 -11.78
C ARG A 169 -1.35 16.16 -12.46
N PRO A 170 -2.43 16.44 -11.71
CA PRO A 170 -3.64 17.01 -12.30
C PRO A 170 -3.39 18.38 -12.93
N GLU A 171 -3.98 18.63 -14.09
CA GLU A 171 -3.99 19.96 -14.72
C GLU A 171 -4.65 21.00 -13.80
N GLY A 172 -4.20 22.25 -13.89
CA GLY A 172 -4.76 23.35 -13.08
C GLY A 172 -4.17 23.42 -11.66
N THR A 173 -3.19 22.57 -11.34
CA THR A 173 -2.51 22.56 -10.04
C THR A 173 -1.17 23.30 -10.05
N GLU A 174 -0.80 23.96 -11.15
CA GLU A 174 0.54 24.55 -11.39
C GLU A 174 0.92 25.59 -10.32
N HIS A 175 -0.08 26.24 -9.73
CA HIS A 175 0.05 27.28 -8.72
C HIS A 175 0.07 26.75 -7.28
N LEU A 176 -0.24 25.47 -7.07
CA LEU A 176 -0.30 24.86 -5.75
C LEU A 176 1.09 24.66 -5.16
N SER A 177 1.20 24.83 -3.84
CA SER A 177 2.41 24.50 -3.10
C SER A 177 2.62 22.98 -3.05
N GLU A 178 3.83 22.53 -2.71
CA GLU A 178 4.08 21.10 -2.47
C GLU A 178 3.12 20.52 -1.42
N GLN A 179 2.83 21.28 -0.36
CA GLN A 179 1.92 20.85 0.70
C GLN A 179 0.48 20.71 0.19
N ASP A 180 0.00 21.64 -0.64
CA ASP A 180 -1.34 21.55 -1.21
C ASP A 180 -1.45 20.39 -2.21
N LEU A 181 -0.38 20.10 -2.95
CA LEU A 181 -0.31 18.94 -3.84
C LEU A 181 -0.38 17.61 -3.09
N GLN A 182 0.19 17.52 -1.88
CA GLN A 182 0.09 16.31 -1.05
C GLN A 182 -1.36 15.95 -0.73
N ALA A 183 -2.21 16.96 -0.48
CA ALA A 183 -3.62 16.74 -0.19
C ALA A 183 -4.40 16.09 -1.35
N LEU A 184 -3.87 16.14 -2.58
CA LEU A 184 -4.47 15.51 -3.75
C LEU A 184 -4.13 14.02 -3.87
N VAL A 185 -3.16 13.52 -3.12
CA VAL A 185 -2.63 12.16 -3.24
C VAL A 185 -3.12 11.31 -2.07
N THR A 186 -4.16 10.52 -2.31
CA THR A 186 -4.69 9.60 -1.30
C THR A 186 -3.99 8.24 -1.35
N LYS A 187 -4.28 7.39 -0.37
CA LYS A 187 -3.82 6.00 -0.36
C LYS A 187 -4.21 5.23 -1.63
N ASP A 188 -5.44 5.43 -2.09
CA ASP A 188 -5.98 4.76 -3.28
C ASP A 188 -5.26 5.20 -4.56
N VAL A 189 -4.79 6.45 -4.59
CA VAL A 189 -3.93 6.98 -5.66
C VAL A 189 -2.57 6.28 -5.65
N LEU A 190 -1.98 6.12 -4.46
CA LEU A 190 -0.68 5.45 -4.29
C LEU A 190 -0.72 3.95 -4.62
N ILE A 191 -1.85 3.28 -4.40
CA ILE A 191 -2.10 1.89 -4.86
C ILE A 191 -2.40 1.85 -6.37
N GLY A 192 -2.93 2.95 -6.91
CA GLY A 192 -3.26 3.12 -8.32
C GLY A 192 -4.71 2.81 -8.68
N VAL A 193 -5.60 2.64 -7.69
CA VAL A 193 -7.03 2.41 -7.91
C VAL A 193 -7.85 3.69 -8.07
N ALA A 194 -7.26 4.85 -7.75
CA ALA A 194 -7.85 6.18 -7.94
C ALA A 194 -6.91 7.10 -8.74
N LEU A 195 -7.49 8.20 -9.24
CA LEU A 195 -6.75 9.35 -9.76
C LEU A 195 -6.59 10.40 -8.65
N PRO A 196 -5.55 11.25 -8.68
CA PRO A 196 -5.42 12.32 -7.70
C PRO A 196 -6.65 13.25 -7.70
N GLY A 197 -6.90 13.85 -6.54
CA GLY A 197 -7.95 14.85 -6.39
C GLY A 197 -7.76 16.02 -7.37
N LYS A 198 -8.87 16.69 -7.70
CA LYS A 198 -8.85 17.96 -8.41
C LYS A 198 -9.09 19.10 -7.41
N PRO A 199 -8.53 20.30 -7.64
CA PRO A 199 -8.86 21.49 -6.87
C PRO A 199 -10.36 21.81 -6.88
#